data_AF-A0A0G4F7J7-F1
#
_entry.id   AF-A0A0G4F7J7-F1
#
_cell.length_a   1.000
_cell.length_b   1.000
_cell.length_c   1.000
_cell.angle_alpha   90.00
_cell.angle_beta   90.00
_cell.angle_gamma   90.00
#
_symmetry.space_group_name_H-M   'P 1'
#
loop_
_entity.id
_entity.type
_entity.pdbx_description
1 polymer ?
#
loop_
_entity_poly.entity_id
_entity_poly.type
_entity_poly.pdbx_seq_one_letter_code
_entity_poly.pdbx_strand_id
1 'polypeptide(L)'
;MSVASQVFVSMQGWNSWNFFQCNTKLITEDTILKLAEKMDTSGLKDRGYTYVNIDDCWSVKSNPRPADQPLIPSPVQFPSSKESGSLKYLADKIHERGMKFGLYGDWGTATCQGYQGSQGFAQKDSETLASWDVDYLKLDGCNADPSTYAEGYREFSEALRSSGRSIVFSCSWPAYVNEKAKWKTYPWEELTAECTLWRLYGDIDAKWETLLNIIQYWFNDPDMLEIGNPGFGDVEGRTQMSIWAILAAPLLMGHDVMAMSEDSETFRQQTRDRTENKCDL
;
A
#
# COMPACT_ATOMS: atom_id res chain seq x y z
N MET A 1 10.35 -20.67 -4.85
CA MET A 1 11.15 -19.58 -4.26
C MET A 1 10.24 -18.89 -3.24
N SER A 2 10.71 -18.68 -2.01
CA SER A 2 9.95 -17.97 -0.97
C SER A 2 9.76 -16.51 -1.36
N VAL A 3 8.61 -15.92 -1.03
CA VAL A 3 8.30 -14.49 -1.23
C VAL A 3 9.31 -13.60 -0.48
N ALA A 4 9.92 -14.11 0.59
CA ALA A 4 10.88 -13.41 1.43
C ALA A 4 12.18 -13.00 0.72
N SER A 5 12.51 -13.53 -0.46
CA SER A 5 13.76 -13.17 -1.15
C SER A 5 13.70 -11.89 -1.99
N GLN A 6 12.57 -11.17 -2.01
CA GLN A 6 12.35 -10.08 -2.98
C GLN A 6 12.67 -8.66 -2.49
N VAL A 7 12.91 -8.44 -1.19
CA VAL A 7 13.05 -7.06 -0.66
C VAL A 7 14.29 -6.94 0.23
N PHE A 8 15.44 -6.68 -0.39
CA PHE A 8 16.67 -6.25 0.31
C PHE A 8 16.75 -4.72 0.49
N VAL A 9 15.80 -3.97 -0.08
CA VAL A 9 15.73 -2.50 -0.01
C VAL A 9 14.31 -2.13 0.40
N SER A 10 14.14 -1.30 1.42
CA SER A 10 12.83 -0.78 1.84
C SER A 10 12.02 -0.31 0.63
N MET A 11 10.76 -0.72 0.58
CA MET A 11 9.82 -0.32 -0.47
C MET A 11 9.51 1.18 -0.30
N GLN A 12 9.71 1.96 -1.36
CA GLN A 12 9.46 3.41 -1.32
C GLN A 12 8.46 3.78 -2.41
N GLY A 13 7.49 4.64 -2.07
CA GLY A 13 6.44 5.02 -3.01
C GLY A 13 5.39 5.93 -2.38
N TRP A 14 4.18 5.83 -2.90
CA TRP A 14 3.02 6.60 -2.48
C TRP A 14 1.80 5.68 -2.33
N ASN A 15 0.94 5.97 -1.35
CA ASN A 15 -0.35 5.30 -1.16
C ASN A 15 -1.44 6.34 -0.92
N SER A 16 -2.63 6.11 -1.49
CA SER A 16 -3.73 7.07 -1.48
C SER A 16 -4.44 7.27 -0.14
N TRP A 17 -4.37 6.33 0.81
CA TRP A 17 -5.32 6.27 1.92
C TRP A 17 -5.30 7.48 2.87
N ASN A 18 -4.15 7.91 3.39
CA ASN A 18 -4.11 8.92 4.46
C ASN A 18 -4.70 10.28 4.05
N PHE A 19 -4.36 10.78 2.86
CA PHE A 19 -4.90 12.05 2.37
C PHE A 19 -6.18 11.89 1.55
N PHE A 20 -6.25 10.92 0.63
CA PHE A 20 -7.37 10.85 -0.32
C PHE A 20 -8.55 10.09 0.31
N GLN A 21 -8.28 9.22 1.28
CA GLN A 21 -9.26 8.35 1.94
C GLN A 21 -10.14 7.65 0.90
N CYS A 22 -11.46 7.63 1.12
CA CYS A 22 -12.45 7.13 0.18
C CYS A 22 -13.05 8.24 -0.72
N ASN A 23 -12.33 9.34 -0.95
CA ASN A 23 -12.82 10.41 -1.82
C ASN A 23 -12.68 10.02 -3.30
N THR A 24 -13.73 9.40 -3.84
CA THR A 24 -13.78 8.92 -5.23
C THR A 24 -13.62 10.02 -6.30
N LYS A 25 -13.69 11.30 -5.93
CA LYS A 25 -13.36 12.41 -6.84
C LYS A 25 -11.86 12.66 -6.96
N LEU A 26 -11.07 12.21 -5.98
CA LEU A 26 -9.61 12.29 -5.99
C LEU A 26 -8.97 10.99 -6.48
N ILE A 27 -9.59 9.84 -6.19
CA ILE A 27 -9.13 8.52 -6.67
C ILE A 27 -9.62 8.31 -8.10
N THR A 28 -8.99 8.98 -9.07
CA THR A 28 -9.33 8.88 -10.50
C THR A 28 -8.10 8.60 -11.35
N GLU A 29 -8.29 7.99 -12.52
CA GLU A 29 -7.23 7.73 -13.50
C GLU A 29 -6.38 8.96 -13.80
N ASP A 30 -7.02 10.11 -14.05
CA ASP A 30 -6.32 11.36 -14.34
C ASP A 30 -5.49 11.85 -13.15
N THR A 31 -6.05 11.79 -11.93
CA THR A 31 -5.32 12.17 -10.72
C THR A 31 -4.10 11.29 -10.50
N ILE A 32 -4.24 9.97 -10.62
CA ILE A 32 -3.13 9.02 -10.38
C ILE A 32 -2.04 9.17 -11.44
N LEU A 33 -2.39 9.42 -12.71
CA LEU A 33 -1.42 9.69 -13.76
C LEU A 33 -0.64 11.00 -13.53
N LYS A 34 -1.32 12.06 -13.10
CA LYS A 34 -0.67 13.33 -12.73
C LYS A 34 0.22 13.19 -11.51
N LEU A 35 -0.20 12.39 -10.54
CA LEU A 35 0.59 12.06 -9.36
C LEU A 35 1.88 11.33 -9.74
N ALA A 36 1.78 10.31 -10.59
CA ALA A 36 2.92 9.61 -11.16
C ALA A 36 3.86 10.57 -11.91
N GLU A 37 3.34 11.43 -12.78
CA GLU A 37 4.13 12.46 -13.47
C GLU A 37 4.83 13.41 -12.50
N LYS A 38 4.17 13.82 -11.41
CA LYS A 38 4.78 14.66 -10.39
C LYS A 38 5.91 13.96 -9.66
N MET A 39 5.74 12.68 -9.29
CA MET A 39 6.80 11.89 -8.67
C MET A 39 8.04 11.75 -9.57
N ASP A 40 7.82 11.62 -10.88
CA ASP A 40 8.89 11.58 -11.88
C ASP A 40 9.59 12.94 -11.98
N THR A 41 8.84 14.00 -12.28
CA THR A 41 9.38 15.34 -12.58
C THR A 41 10.01 16.05 -11.38
N SER A 42 9.59 15.73 -10.15
CA SER A 42 10.18 16.29 -8.92
C SER A 42 11.47 15.57 -8.46
N GLY A 43 11.88 14.47 -9.12
CA GLY A 43 13.04 13.68 -8.71
C GLY A 43 12.83 12.80 -7.48
N LEU A 44 11.56 12.57 -7.06
CA LEU A 44 11.21 11.55 -6.06
C LEU A 44 11.50 10.14 -6.61
N LYS A 45 11.14 9.90 -7.87
CA LYS A 45 11.40 8.62 -8.55
C LYS A 45 12.88 8.27 -8.54
N ASP A 46 13.74 9.22 -8.89
CA ASP A 46 15.20 9.04 -8.94
C ASP A 46 15.80 8.73 -7.56
N ARG A 47 15.07 9.04 -6.48
CA ARG A 47 15.44 8.73 -5.09
C ARG A 47 14.85 7.41 -4.58
N GLY A 48 14.16 6.68 -5.45
CA GLY A 48 13.67 5.33 -5.20
C GLY A 48 12.17 5.25 -4.90
N TYR A 49 11.44 6.37 -4.83
CA TYR A 49 9.99 6.35 -4.67
C TYR A 49 9.32 5.90 -5.97
N THR A 50 9.19 4.59 -6.16
CA THR A 50 8.74 4.00 -7.42
C THR A 50 7.37 3.35 -7.36
N TYR A 51 6.80 3.08 -6.19
CA TYR A 51 5.47 2.48 -6.09
C TYR A 51 4.36 3.55 -6.08
N VAL A 52 3.32 3.34 -6.87
CA VAL A 52 2.10 4.17 -6.90
C VAL A 52 0.92 3.25 -6.57
N ASN A 53 0.47 3.30 -5.32
CA ASN A 53 -0.52 2.37 -4.79
C ASN A 53 -1.87 3.07 -4.61
N ILE A 54 -2.93 2.47 -5.15
CA ILE A 54 -4.31 2.88 -4.89
C ILE A 54 -4.88 1.98 -3.79
N ASP A 55 -5.31 2.59 -2.69
CA ASP A 55 -5.95 1.91 -1.56
C ASP A 55 -7.45 1.66 -1.83
N ASP A 56 -8.27 1.46 -0.79
CA ASP A 56 -9.70 1.16 -0.93
C ASP A 56 -10.47 2.18 -1.84
N CYS A 57 -11.70 1.83 -2.23
CA CYS A 57 -12.63 2.67 -3.00
C CYS A 57 -12.31 2.87 -4.48
N TRP A 58 -11.51 1.98 -5.09
CA TRP A 58 -11.22 1.98 -6.53
C TRP A 58 -12.20 1.13 -7.36
N SER A 59 -12.77 0.07 -6.78
CA SER A 59 -13.64 -0.87 -7.50
C SER A 59 -15.10 -0.39 -7.53
N VAL A 60 -15.99 -1.17 -8.14
CA VAL A 60 -17.43 -1.03 -7.91
C VAL A 60 -17.80 -1.55 -6.51
N LYS A 61 -18.91 -1.05 -5.96
CA LYS A 61 -19.50 -1.63 -4.73
C LYS A 61 -20.25 -2.92 -5.07
N SER A 62 -19.96 -3.98 -4.32
CA SER A 62 -20.69 -5.25 -4.43
C SER A 62 -20.49 -6.06 -3.14
N ASN A 63 -21.57 -6.28 -2.39
CA ASN A 63 -21.54 -7.05 -1.14
C ASN A 63 -22.84 -7.86 -0.96
N PRO A 64 -22.80 -9.20 -1.09
CA PRO A 64 -21.65 -9.98 -1.53
C PRO A 64 -21.41 -9.83 -3.04
N ARG A 65 -20.16 -9.98 -3.46
CA ARG A 65 -19.78 -10.08 -4.87
C ARG A 65 -20.33 -11.39 -5.48
N PRO A 66 -20.99 -11.35 -6.66
CA PRO A 66 -21.41 -12.58 -7.36
C PRO A 66 -20.23 -13.49 -7.69
N ALA A 67 -20.43 -14.81 -7.58
CA ALA A 67 -19.36 -15.83 -7.70
C ALA A 67 -18.62 -15.83 -9.04
N ASP A 68 -19.26 -15.43 -10.13
CA ASP A 68 -18.69 -15.36 -11.47
C ASP A 68 -17.94 -14.05 -11.73
N GLN A 69 -18.25 -12.98 -11.00
CA GLN A 69 -17.74 -11.63 -11.26
C GLN A 69 -16.24 -11.51 -10.96
N PRO A 70 -15.40 -10.94 -11.86
CA PRO A 70 -14.03 -10.54 -11.54
C PRO A 70 -14.03 -9.25 -10.70
N LEU A 71 -12.84 -8.78 -10.31
CA LEU A 71 -12.71 -7.41 -9.80
C LEU A 71 -13.08 -6.44 -10.93
N ILE A 72 -13.88 -5.42 -10.62
CA ILE A 72 -14.34 -4.43 -11.60
C ILE A 72 -13.94 -3.04 -11.10
N PRO A 73 -13.04 -2.34 -11.80
CA PRO A 73 -12.72 -0.95 -11.50
C PRO A 73 -13.95 -0.07 -11.69
N SER A 74 -14.08 1.01 -10.90
CA SER A 74 -15.14 1.99 -11.13
C SER A 74 -14.95 2.68 -12.49
N PRO A 75 -15.86 2.52 -13.47
CA PRO A 75 -15.71 3.12 -14.80
C PRO A 75 -15.90 4.64 -14.80
N VAL A 76 -16.40 5.19 -13.69
CA VAL A 76 -16.50 6.65 -13.47
C VAL A 76 -15.13 7.21 -13.06
N GLN A 77 -14.42 6.51 -12.18
CA GLN A 77 -13.09 6.90 -11.70
C GLN A 77 -11.99 6.55 -12.71
N PHE A 78 -12.15 5.44 -13.43
CA PHE A 78 -11.17 4.90 -14.37
C PHE A 78 -11.82 4.71 -15.75
N PRO A 79 -11.99 5.79 -16.54
CA PRO A 79 -12.70 5.74 -17.81
C PRO A 79 -12.14 4.74 -18.82
N SER A 80 -10.83 4.49 -18.82
CA SER A 80 -10.22 3.47 -19.69
C SER A 80 -10.75 2.05 -19.43
N SER A 81 -11.23 1.77 -18.21
CA SER A 81 -11.78 0.47 -17.84
C SER A 81 -13.16 0.17 -18.42
N LYS A 82 -13.85 1.16 -19.01
CA LYS A 82 -15.22 1.01 -19.54
C LYS A 82 -15.35 -0.12 -20.56
N GLU A 83 -14.38 -0.22 -21.46
CA GLU A 83 -14.37 -1.22 -22.54
C GLU A 83 -13.55 -2.46 -22.15
N SER A 84 -12.45 -2.27 -21.42
CA SER A 84 -11.52 -3.36 -21.10
C SER A 84 -11.90 -4.14 -19.84
N GLY A 85 -12.72 -3.56 -18.95
CA GLY A 85 -12.95 -4.07 -17.60
C GLY A 85 -11.70 -4.12 -16.73
N SER A 86 -10.63 -3.39 -17.08
CA SER A 86 -9.30 -3.53 -16.46
C SER A 86 -8.63 -2.21 -16.12
N LEU A 87 -7.69 -2.25 -15.18
CA LEU A 87 -6.75 -1.13 -14.90
C LEU A 87 -5.43 -1.26 -15.66
N LYS A 88 -5.35 -2.15 -16.65
CA LYS A 88 -4.11 -2.39 -17.40
C LYS A 88 -3.58 -1.11 -18.08
N TYR A 89 -4.45 -0.28 -18.63
CA TYR A 89 -4.04 1.00 -19.22
C TYR A 89 -3.33 1.90 -18.20
N LEU A 90 -3.87 1.99 -16.98
CA LEU A 90 -3.27 2.78 -15.90
C LEU A 90 -1.92 2.18 -15.48
N ALA A 91 -1.84 0.85 -15.32
CA ALA A 91 -0.61 0.15 -15.02
C ALA A 91 0.47 0.40 -16.09
N ASP A 92 0.13 0.22 -17.36
CA ASP A 92 1.03 0.44 -18.50
C ASP A 92 1.58 1.88 -18.49
N LYS A 93 0.74 2.88 -18.20
CA LYS A 93 1.18 4.28 -18.12
C LYS A 93 2.09 4.57 -16.92
N ILE A 94 1.90 3.88 -15.80
CA ILE A 94 2.80 3.97 -14.64
C ILE A 94 4.14 3.27 -14.96
N HIS A 95 4.11 2.10 -15.61
CA HIS A 95 5.30 1.36 -16.03
C HIS A 95 6.12 2.08 -17.10
N GLU A 96 5.48 2.77 -18.06
CA GLU A 96 6.15 3.62 -19.07
C GLU A 96 7.06 4.68 -18.44
N ARG A 97 6.81 5.08 -17.18
CA ARG A 97 7.62 6.05 -16.42
C ARG A 97 8.72 5.39 -15.56
N GLY A 98 8.82 4.07 -15.59
CA GLY A 98 9.75 3.30 -14.75
C GLY A 98 9.28 3.12 -13.30
N MET A 99 7.99 3.32 -13.03
CA MET A 99 7.37 3.11 -11.71
C MET A 99 6.60 1.80 -11.67
N LYS A 100 6.05 1.45 -10.51
CA LYS A 100 5.32 0.23 -10.20
C LYS A 100 3.90 0.56 -9.74
N PHE A 101 2.94 -0.25 -10.16
CA PHE A 101 1.52 -0.02 -9.86
C PHE A 101 1.03 -0.97 -8.77
N GLY A 102 0.42 -0.43 -7.72
CA GLY A 102 -0.16 -1.21 -6.63
C GLY A 102 -1.66 -1.02 -6.46
N LEU A 103 -2.32 -2.07 -5.99
CA LEU A 103 -3.73 -2.10 -5.67
C LEU A 103 -4.00 -2.63 -4.26
N TYR A 104 -5.26 -2.49 -3.88
CA TYR A 104 -5.82 -2.93 -2.61
C TYR A 104 -6.92 -3.97 -2.83
N GLY A 105 -6.96 -4.96 -1.95
CA GLY A 105 -8.06 -5.90 -1.78
C GLY A 105 -8.34 -6.15 -0.30
N ASP A 106 -9.36 -6.94 -0.02
CA ASP A 106 -9.72 -7.34 1.34
C ASP A 106 -10.05 -8.83 1.38
N TRP A 107 -9.52 -9.56 2.36
CA TRP A 107 -9.81 -10.99 2.54
C TRP A 107 -11.29 -11.29 2.79
N GLY A 108 -12.06 -10.35 3.35
CA GLY A 108 -13.46 -10.55 3.70
C GLY A 108 -14.45 -10.47 2.53
N THR A 109 -15.72 -10.47 2.89
CA THR A 109 -16.85 -10.39 1.94
C THR A 109 -16.97 -9.04 1.24
N ALA A 110 -16.41 -7.99 1.85
CA ALA A 110 -16.32 -6.65 1.33
C ALA A 110 -15.10 -5.93 1.93
N THR A 111 -14.60 -4.91 1.25
CA THR A 111 -13.57 -4.03 1.82
C THR A 111 -14.10 -3.25 3.03
N CYS A 112 -13.20 -2.61 3.78
CA CYS A 112 -13.59 -1.77 4.92
C CYS A 112 -14.62 -0.69 4.55
N GLN A 113 -14.61 -0.16 3.31
CA GLN A 113 -15.58 0.83 2.81
C GLN A 113 -16.77 0.22 2.01
N GLY A 114 -16.91 -1.10 2.01
CA GLY A 114 -18.03 -1.83 1.41
C GLY A 114 -17.90 -2.04 -0.11
N TYR A 115 -16.67 -2.09 -0.62
CA TYR A 115 -16.37 -2.43 -2.02
C TYR A 115 -16.16 -3.95 -2.18
N GLN A 116 -15.86 -4.42 -3.39
CA GLN A 116 -15.68 -5.85 -3.68
C GLN A 116 -14.61 -6.47 -2.77
N GLY A 117 -15.02 -7.42 -1.92
CA GLY A 117 -14.11 -8.26 -1.15
C GLY A 117 -13.66 -9.48 -1.94
N SER A 118 -12.67 -10.18 -1.40
CA SER A 118 -12.01 -11.31 -2.07
C SER A 118 -12.24 -12.67 -1.39
N GLN A 119 -13.11 -12.76 -0.37
CA GLN A 119 -13.43 -14.05 0.25
C GLN A 119 -14.00 -15.05 -0.79
N GLY A 120 -13.28 -16.16 -1.00
CA GLY A 120 -13.64 -17.16 -2.02
C GLY A 120 -13.26 -16.79 -3.46
N PHE A 121 -12.49 -15.71 -3.65
CA PHE A 121 -12.05 -15.23 -4.96
C PHE A 121 -10.52 -15.16 -5.11
N ALA A 122 -9.73 -15.68 -4.16
CA ALA A 122 -8.27 -15.52 -4.11
C ALA A 122 -7.57 -15.84 -5.45
N GLN A 123 -7.88 -17.00 -6.06
CA GLN A 123 -7.32 -17.39 -7.36
C GLN A 123 -7.74 -16.44 -8.49
N LYS A 124 -9.04 -16.14 -8.58
CA LYS A 124 -9.60 -15.27 -9.64
C LYS A 124 -9.06 -13.84 -9.53
N ASP A 125 -8.94 -13.33 -8.32
CA ASP A 125 -8.46 -11.97 -8.06
C ASP A 125 -6.96 -11.90 -8.32
N SER A 126 -6.18 -12.92 -7.95
CA SER A 126 -4.75 -13.00 -8.29
C SER A 126 -4.51 -13.04 -9.79
N GLU A 127 -5.30 -13.82 -10.54
CA GLU A 127 -5.26 -13.85 -12.01
C GLU A 127 -5.65 -12.48 -12.61
N THR A 128 -6.67 -11.83 -12.05
CA THR A 128 -7.13 -10.51 -12.50
C THR A 128 -6.02 -9.47 -12.29
N LEU A 129 -5.44 -9.40 -11.09
CA LEU A 129 -4.34 -8.50 -10.74
C LEU A 129 -3.11 -8.74 -11.64
N ALA A 130 -2.75 -10.00 -11.87
CA ALA A 130 -1.65 -10.34 -12.78
C ALA A 130 -1.93 -9.92 -14.23
N SER A 131 -3.16 -10.12 -14.72
CA SER A 131 -3.56 -9.72 -16.07
C SER A 131 -3.55 -8.20 -16.29
N TRP A 132 -3.64 -7.43 -15.21
CA TRP A 132 -3.56 -5.96 -15.24
C TRP A 132 -2.14 -5.45 -15.00
N ASP A 133 -1.17 -6.35 -14.89
CA ASP A 133 0.22 -6.06 -14.58
C ASP A 133 0.44 -5.32 -13.24
N VAL A 134 -0.35 -5.64 -12.22
CA VAL A 134 -0.16 -5.11 -10.86
C VAL A 134 1.15 -5.63 -10.26
N ASP A 135 1.91 -4.76 -9.59
CA ASP A 135 3.20 -5.07 -8.95
C ASP A 135 3.10 -5.24 -7.42
N TYR A 136 2.03 -4.73 -6.82
CA TYR A 136 1.84 -4.68 -5.38
C TYR A 136 0.36 -4.88 -5.02
N LEU A 137 0.10 -5.71 -4.02
CA LEU A 137 -1.21 -5.88 -3.41
C LEU A 137 -1.11 -5.65 -1.90
N LYS A 138 -1.88 -4.70 -1.37
CA LYS A 138 -2.27 -4.67 0.04
C LYS A 138 -3.56 -5.48 0.20
N LEU A 139 -3.54 -6.49 1.06
CA LEU A 139 -4.73 -7.27 1.41
C LEU A 139 -5.13 -6.98 2.85
N ASP A 140 -6.31 -6.38 2.99
CA ASP A 140 -6.91 -6.03 4.27
C ASP A 140 -7.75 -7.17 4.86
N GLY A 141 -8.40 -6.94 6.00
CA GLY A 141 -9.11 -7.98 6.74
C GLY A 141 -10.49 -7.60 7.25
N CYS A 142 -11.12 -6.53 6.76
CA CYS A 142 -12.47 -6.18 7.20
C CYS A 142 -13.49 -7.23 6.74
N ASN A 143 -14.64 -7.33 7.43
CA ASN A 143 -15.75 -8.21 7.03
C ASN A 143 -15.37 -9.70 6.83
N ALA A 144 -14.37 -10.17 7.58
CA ALA A 144 -13.91 -11.55 7.63
C ALA A 144 -13.93 -12.07 9.08
N ASP A 145 -14.02 -13.40 9.24
CA ASP A 145 -13.78 -14.06 10.52
C ASP A 145 -12.26 -14.16 10.76
N PRO A 146 -11.72 -13.56 11.84
CA PRO A 146 -10.28 -13.60 12.12
C PRO A 146 -9.69 -15.00 12.25
N SER A 147 -10.50 -16.01 12.59
CA SER A 147 -10.05 -17.42 12.63
C SER A 147 -9.64 -17.96 11.25
N THR A 148 -10.10 -17.33 10.17
CA THR A 148 -9.80 -17.73 8.79
C THR A 148 -8.53 -17.11 8.22
N TYR A 149 -7.93 -16.10 8.88
CA TYR A 149 -6.85 -15.34 8.27
C TYR A 149 -5.60 -16.16 7.97
N ALA A 150 -5.23 -17.11 8.83
CA ALA A 150 -4.03 -17.91 8.59
C ALA A 150 -4.12 -18.73 7.31
N GLU A 151 -5.29 -19.34 7.07
CA GLU A 151 -5.56 -20.08 5.85
C GLU A 151 -5.77 -19.14 4.66
N GLY A 152 -6.54 -18.07 4.86
CA GLY A 152 -6.89 -17.14 3.79
C GLY A 152 -5.74 -16.36 3.21
N TYR A 153 -4.84 -15.82 4.06
CA TYR A 153 -3.65 -15.12 3.58
C TYR A 153 -2.65 -16.08 2.93
N ARG A 154 -2.59 -17.34 3.38
CA ARG A 154 -1.81 -18.40 2.67
C ARG A 154 -2.42 -18.70 1.32
N GLU A 155 -3.73 -18.92 1.23
CA GLU A 155 -4.45 -19.17 -0.02
C GLU A 155 -4.20 -18.04 -1.02
N PHE A 156 -4.28 -16.79 -0.58
CA PHE A 156 -4.02 -15.64 -1.42
C PHE A 156 -2.54 -15.55 -1.86
N SER A 157 -1.61 -15.82 -0.95
CA SER A 157 -0.18 -15.84 -1.28
C SER A 157 0.14 -16.92 -2.33
N GLU A 158 -0.42 -18.12 -2.19
CA GLU A 158 -0.29 -19.21 -3.16
C GLU A 158 -0.90 -18.85 -4.51
N ALA A 159 -2.08 -18.22 -4.51
CA ALA A 159 -2.74 -17.72 -5.72
C ALA A 159 -1.92 -16.64 -6.44
N LEU A 160 -1.31 -15.71 -5.71
CA LEU A 160 -0.41 -14.71 -6.30
C LEU A 160 0.81 -15.37 -6.93
N ARG A 161 1.42 -16.37 -6.28
CA ARG A 161 2.55 -17.13 -6.85
C ARG A 161 2.15 -17.92 -8.10
N SER A 162 0.93 -18.46 -8.14
CA SER A 162 0.43 -19.25 -9.26
C SER A 162 0.03 -18.40 -10.47
N SER A 163 -0.25 -17.11 -10.27
CA SER A 163 -0.67 -16.15 -11.31
C SER A 163 0.35 -15.92 -12.42
N GLY A 164 1.62 -16.27 -12.20
CA GLY A 164 2.72 -16.06 -13.16
C GLY A 164 3.33 -14.66 -13.15
N ARG A 165 2.84 -13.75 -12.29
CA ARG A 165 3.42 -12.41 -12.07
C ARG A 165 3.97 -12.28 -10.66
N SER A 166 5.13 -11.63 -10.52
CA SER A 166 5.69 -11.31 -9.21
C SER A 166 4.98 -10.09 -8.63
N ILE A 167 4.16 -10.29 -7.61
CA ILE A 167 3.37 -9.25 -6.93
C ILE A 167 3.84 -9.17 -5.47
N VAL A 168 4.27 -8.00 -5.03
CA VAL A 168 4.58 -7.73 -3.62
C VAL A 168 3.29 -7.88 -2.81
N PHE A 169 3.33 -8.70 -1.76
CA PHE A 169 2.16 -8.99 -0.94
C PHE A 169 2.27 -8.35 0.44
N SER A 170 1.50 -7.28 0.66
CA SER A 170 1.37 -6.59 1.94
C SER A 170 0.16 -7.08 2.71
N CYS A 171 0.40 -7.66 3.88
CA CYS A 171 -0.62 -8.32 4.67
C CYS A 171 -1.06 -7.48 5.87
N SER A 172 -2.34 -7.12 5.95
CA SER A 172 -2.87 -6.49 7.16
C SER A 172 -3.24 -7.48 8.27
N TRP A 173 -3.22 -8.79 8.00
CA TRP A 173 -3.62 -9.85 8.93
C TRP A 173 -3.22 -9.57 10.39
N PRO A 174 -1.94 -9.29 10.71
CA PRO A 174 -1.52 -9.13 12.09
C PRO A 174 -2.29 -8.04 12.85
N ALA A 175 -2.64 -6.92 12.19
CA ALA A 175 -3.37 -5.83 12.81
C ALA A 175 -4.78 -6.23 13.31
N TYR A 176 -5.41 -7.23 12.69
CA TYR A 176 -6.77 -7.66 13.02
C TYR A 176 -6.84 -8.74 14.11
N VAL A 177 -5.71 -9.39 14.43
CA VAL A 177 -5.62 -10.41 15.49
C VAL A 177 -4.87 -9.91 16.73
N ASN A 178 -4.55 -8.62 16.76
CA ASN A 178 -3.74 -8.05 17.83
C ASN A 178 -4.51 -7.97 19.15
N GLU A 179 -4.24 -8.92 20.04
CA GLU A 179 -4.36 -8.68 21.48
C GLU A 179 -3.12 -7.90 21.93
N LYS A 180 -3.30 -6.59 22.18
CA LYS A 180 -2.28 -5.66 22.67
C LYS A 180 -1.30 -6.36 23.63
N ALA A 181 -0.01 -6.32 23.30
CA ALA A 181 1.13 -6.86 24.05
C ALA A 181 1.49 -8.36 23.89
N LYS A 182 0.94 -9.08 22.90
CA LYS A 182 1.38 -10.46 22.59
C LYS A 182 2.09 -10.61 21.23
N TRP A 183 3.09 -9.77 20.93
CA TRP A 183 3.90 -9.94 19.71
C TRP A 183 4.47 -11.37 19.57
N LYS A 184 4.74 -12.05 20.69
CA LYS A 184 5.21 -13.45 20.71
C LYS A 184 4.19 -14.48 20.24
N THR A 185 2.90 -14.14 20.18
CA THR A 185 1.84 -15.06 19.73
C THR A 185 1.46 -14.84 18.27
N TYR A 186 2.15 -13.95 17.56
CA TYR A 186 1.95 -13.82 16.13
C TYR A 186 2.51 -15.05 15.41
N PRO A 187 1.85 -15.51 14.34
CA PRO A 187 2.29 -16.62 13.51
C PRO A 187 3.44 -16.16 12.60
N TRP A 188 4.62 -15.91 13.18
CA TRP A 188 5.77 -15.32 12.48
C TRP A 188 6.29 -16.20 11.34
N GLU A 189 6.27 -17.52 11.51
CA GLU A 189 6.70 -18.46 10.48
C GLU A 189 5.78 -18.36 9.26
N GLU A 190 4.47 -18.32 9.47
CA GLU A 190 3.49 -18.14 8.40
C GLU A 190 3.60 -16.74 7.78
N LEU A 191 3.67 -15.68 8.59
CA LEU A 191 3.77 -14.31 8.08
C LEU A 191 5.01 -14.13 7.20
N THR A 192 6.17 -14.64 7.63
CA THR A 192 7.41 -14.55 6.85
C THR A 192 7.44 -15.45 5.63
N ALA A 193 6.67 -16.55 5.62
CA ALA A 193 6.53 -17.43 4.46
C ALA A 193 5.57 -16.87 3.41
N GLU A 194 4.45 -16.29 3.85
CA GLU A 194 3.36 -15.89 2.98
C GLU A 194 3.47 -14.42 2.54
N CYS A 195 3.92 -13.51 3.40
CA CYS A 195 3.86 -12.07 3.18
C CYS A 195 5.23 -11.48 2.84
N THR A 196 5.25 -10.44 2.00
CA THR A 196 6.46 -9.63 1.75
C THR A 196 6.68 -8.59 2.84
N LEU A 197 5.59 -7.96 3.28
CA LEU A 197 5.53 -7.04 4.42
C LEU A 197 4.18 -7.22 5.13
N TRP A 198 4.07 -6.74 6.36
CA TRP A 198 2.85 -6.92 7.15
C TRP A 198 2.62 -5.80 8.15
N ARG A 199 1.39 -5.32 8.19
CA ARG A 199 0.93 -4.23 9.05
C ARG A 199 0.51 -4.80 10.41
N LEU A 200 1.07 -4.25 11.50
CA LEU A 200 0.95 -4.85 12.85
C LEU A 200 0.01 -4.13 13.81
N TYR A 201 -0.26 -2.86 13.56
CA TYR A 201 -1.03 -2.03 14.48
C TYR A 201 -2.18 -1.30 13.79
N GLY A 202 -2.93 -0.48 14.53
CA GLY A 202 -3.98 0.35 13.94
C GLY A 202 -3.42 1.37 12.95
N ASP A 203 -4.31 1.87 12.11
CA ASP A 203 -4.03 2.91 11.11
C ASP A 203 -3.34 4.13 11.75
N ILE A 204 -2.38 4.69 11.01
CA ILE A 204 -1.79 5.98 11.35
C ILE A 204 -2.71 7.12 10.87
N ASP A 205 -2.77 8.17 11.68
CA ASP A 205 -3.31 9.48 11.30
C ASP A 205 -2.19 10.52 11.46
N ALA A 206 -2.33 11.69 10.83
CA ALA A 206 -1.51 12.89 11.07
C ALA A 206 -1.75 13.51 12.47
N LYS A 207 -1.54 12.72 13.52
CA LYS A 207 -1.64 13.06 14.94
C LYS A 207 -0.42 12.52 15.67
N TRP A 208 0.10 13.27 16.63
CA TRP A 208 1.29 12.82 17.37
C TRP A 208 1.03 11.56 18.19
N GLU A 209 -0.19 11.41 18.71
CA GLU A 209 -0.59 10.29 19.55
C GLU A 209 -0.61 8.96 18.79
N THR A 210 -1.05 8.96 17.53
CA THR A 210 -1.04 7.76 16.67
C THR A 210 0.39 7.31 16.38
N LEU A 211 1.30 8.25 16.08
CA LEU A 211 2.73 7.97 15.94
C LEU A 211 3.30 7.34 17.22
N LEU A 212 3.11 7.99 18.37
CA LEU A 212 3.63 7.48 19.65
C LEU A 212 3.08 6.10 20.02
N ASN A 213 1.85 5.78 19.61
CA ASN A 213 1.26 4.46 19.83
C ASN A 213 1.89 3.39 18.93
N ILE A 214 2.18 3.72 17.67
CA ILE A 214 2.77 2.79 16.70
C ILE A 214 4.23 2.47 17.06
N ILE A 215 5.04 3.47 17.37
CA ILE A 215 6.49 3.29 17.63
C ILE A 215 6.80 2.47 18.89
N GLN A 216 5.80 2.20 19.73
CA GLN A 216 5.93 1.25 20.85
C GLN A 216 6.10 -0.19 20.36
N TYR A 217 5.75 -0.47 19.09
CA TYR A 217 5.81 -1.79 18.46
C TYR A 217 6.86 -1.77 17.33
N TRP A 218 7.90 -2.59 17.44
CA TRP A 218 9.16 -2.45 16.70
C TRP A 218 9.26 -3.32 15.44
N PHE A 219 8.53 -3.08 14.35
CA PHE A 219 8.52 -4.02 13.21
C PHE A 219 8.11 -3.42 11.85
N ASN A 220 8.29 -4.23 10.81
CA ASN A 220 8.48 -3.88 9.39
C ASN A 220 7.49 -2.90 8.74
N ASP A 221 6.18 -2.92 8.99
CA ASP A 221 5.24 -1.95 8.39
C ASP A 221 4.44 -1.19 9.48
N PRO A 222 4.96 -0.03 9.94
CA PRO A 222 4.30 0.87 10.87
C PRO A 222 3.32 1.84 10.18
N ASP A 223 2.86 1.52 8.96
CA ASP A 223 1.96 2.34 8.14
C ASP A 223 2.64 3.54 7.44
N MET A 224 1.88 4.30 6.65
CA MET A 224 2.36 5.37 5.77
C MET A 224 3.03 6.55 6.49
N LEU A 225 3.81 7.32 5.73
CA LEU A 225 4.39 8.60 6.15
C LEU A 225 3.32 9.71 6.11
N GLU A 226 3.17 10.41 7.23
CA GLU A 226 2.28 11.56 7.40
C GLU A 226 2.96 12.89 7.10
N ILE A 227 4.25 12.84 6.74
CA ILE A 227 5.05 14.00 6.34
C ILE A 227 4.36 14.70 5.17
N GLY A 228 3.98 15.96 5.36
CA GLY A 228 3.27 16.78 4.37
C GLY A 228 1.75 16.85 4.57
N ASN A 229 1.17 16.06 5.49
CA ASN A 229 -0.25 16.15 5.83
C ASN A 229 -0.52 17.21 6.91
N PRO A 230 -1.70 17.87 6.88
CA PRO A 230 -2.10 18.78 7.95
C PRO A 230 -2.13 18.07 9.31
N GLY A 231 -1.47 18.65 10.31
CA GLY A 231 -1.37 18.07 11.67
C GLY A 231 0.00 17.48 12.01
N PHE A 232 0.89 17.33 11.01
CA PHE A 232 2.28 16.92 11.20
C PHE A 232 3.23 18.06 10.85
N GLY A 233 3.88 18.64 11.87
CA GLY A 233 4.88 19.69 11.70
C GLY A 233 6.26 19.15 11.34
N ASP A 234 7.22 20.05 11.18
CA ASP A 234 8.59 19.71 10.76
C ASP A 234 9.29 18.75 11.74
N VAL A 235 9.06 18.93 13.05
CA VAL A 235 9.69 18.09 14.08
C VAL A 235 9.08 16.70 14.06
N GLU A 236 7.76 16.60 13.96
CA GLU A 236 7.04 15.35 13.86
C GLU A 236 7.46 14.58 12.60
N GLY A 237 7.55 15.27 11.46
CA GLY A 237 7.97 14.67 10.19
C GLY A 237 9.40 14.15 10.19
N ARG A 238 10.37 14.94 10.70
CA ARG A 238 11.76 14.47 10.87
C ARG A 238 11.85 13.28 11.81
N THR A 239 11.05 13.29 12.87
CA THR A 239 11.02 12.19 13.84
C THR A 239 10.48 10.92 13.19
N GLN A 240 9.35 11.00 12.48
CA GLN A 240 8.77 9.86 11.77
C GLN A 240 9.74 9.29 10.74
N MET A 241 10.33 10.13 9.88
CA MET A 241 11.30 9.68 8.87
C MET A 241 12.49 8.95 9.51
N SER A 242 13.02 9.50 10.61
CA SER A 242 14.17 8.90 11.31
C SER A 242 13.82 7.54 11.90
N ILE A 243 12.65 7.40 12.53
CA ILE A 243 12.19 6.16 13.14
C ILE A 243 11.90 5.11 12.05
N TRP A 244 11.19 5.47 10.97
CA TRP A 244 10.91 4.55 9.86
C TRP A 244 12.20 4.04 9.23
N ALA A 245 13.21 4.91 9.06
CA ALA A 245 14.52 4.50 8.57
C ALA A 245 15.26 3.54 9.51
N ILE A 246 15.21 3.78 10.82
CA ILE A 246 15.79 2.88 11.85
C ILE A 246 15.11 1.50 11.82
N LEU A 247 13.79 1.46 11.60
CA LEU A 247 13.00 0.23 11.57
C LEU A 247 13.08 -0.51 10.23
N ALA A 248 13.79 0.03 9.22
CA ALA A 248 13.77 -0.47 7.85
C ALA A 248 12.34 -0.59 7.25
N ALA A 249 11.45 0.32 7.66
CA ALA A 249 10.05 0.33 7.24
C ALA A 249 9.86 0.78 5.79
N PRO A 250 8.76 0.40 5.11
CA PRO A 250 8.33 1.01 3.86
C PRO A 250 8.21 2.53 3.99
N LEU A 251 8.73 3.25 3.02
CA LEU A 251 8.58 4.71 2.92
C LEU A 251 7.47 5.03 1.92
N LEU A 252 6.24 4.75 2.30
CA LEU A 252 5.05 5.08 1.52
C LEU A 252 4.53 6.45 1.93
N MET A 253 4.64 7.43 1.04
CA MET A 253 4.06 8.76 1.24
C MET A 253 2.53 8.69 1.24
N GLY A 254 1.90 9.27 2.27
CA GLY A 254 0.43 9.33 2.40
C GLY A 254 -0.19 10.71 2.15
N HIS A 255 0.56 11.67 1.59
CA HIS A 255 0.13 13.05 1.37
C HIS A 255 -0.13 13.38 -0.11
N ASP A 256 -0.72 14.54 -0.41
CA ASP A 256 -0.85 15.04 -1.79
C ASP A 256 0.48 15.56 -2.34
N VAL A 257 1.19 14.70 -3.06
CA VAL A 257 2.48 15.04 -3.69
C VAL A 257 2.35 16.08 -4.81
N MET A 258 1.15 16.30 -5.39
CA MET A 258 0.93 17.34 -6.40
C MET A 258 1.02 18.74 -5.80
N ALA A 259 0.64 18.88 -4.52
CA ALA A 259 0.77 20.13 -3.76
C ALA A 259 2.21 20.36 -3.25
N MET A 260 3.12 19.41 -3.41
CA MET A 260 4.49 19.50 -2.92
C MET A 260 5.38 20.38 -3.81
N SER A 261 5.97 21.40 -3.21
CA SER A 261 7.06 22.20 -3.81
C SER A 261 8.42 21.54 -3.54
N GLU A 262 9.33 21.61 -4.50
CA GLU A 262 10.72 21.13 -4.36
C GLU A 262 11.49 21.90 -3.26
N ASP A 263 11.08 23.14 -2.98
CA ASP A 263 11.66 23.94 -1.90
C ASP A 263 11.06 23.65 -0.52
N SER A 264 10.03 22.79 -0.44
CA SER A 264 9.35 22.50 0.82
C SER A 264 10.20 21.65 1.75
N GLU A 265 10.01 21.85 3.06
CA GLU A 265 10.64 21.01 4.07
C GLU A 265 10.16 19.54 3.96
N THR A 266 8.90 19.31 3.57
CA THR A 266 8.35 17.99 3.21
C THR A 266 9.22 17.29 2.16
N PHE A 267 9.49 17.98 1.04
CA PHE A 267 10.33 17.43 -0.02
C PHE A 267 11.73 17.13 0.52
N ARG A 268 12.36 18.07 1.23
CA ARG A 268 13.71 17.88 1.80
C ARG A 268 13.79 16.70 2.76
N GLN A 269 12.77 16.46 3.57
CA GLN A 269 12.73 15.33 4.50
C GLN A 269 12.66 13.99 3.77
N GLN A 270 11.92 13.93 2.65
CA GLN A 270 11.77 12.71 1.85
C GLN A 270 12.92 12.50 0.88
N THR A 271 13.64 13.56 0.51
CA THR A 271 14.64 13.51 -0.58
C THR A 271 16.08 13.77 -0.15
N ARG A 272 16.32 13.97 1.15
CA ARG A 272 17.64 14.26 1.70
C ARG A 272 18.64 13.17 1.31
N ASP A 273 19.70 13.60 0.64
CA ASP A 273 20.67 12.71 0.05
C ASP A 273 21.49 12.01 1.14
N ARG A 274 21.66 10.68 1.04
CA ARG A 274 22.47 9.92 2.01
C ARG A 274 23.95 10.27 1.92
N THR A 275 24.39 10.89 0.82
CA THR A 275 25.79 11.22 0.53
C THR A 275 26.22 12.60 0.99
N GLU A 276 25.30 13.50 1.36
CA GLU A 276 25.66 14.84 1.86
C GLU A 276 26.01 14.85 3.35
N ASN A 277 25.75 13.75 4.06
CA ASN A 277 26.29 13.55 5.40
C ASN A 277 27.76 13.13 5.30
N LYS A 278 28.64 14.13 5.12
CA LYS A 278 29.87 14.13 5.91
C LYS A 278 29.42 14.18 7.37
N CYS A 279 29.34 13.02 8.01
CA CYS A 279 29.42 12.97 9.45
C CYS A 279 30.84 13.44 9.81
N ASP A 280 31.02 14.75 9.95
CA ASP A 280 32.17 15.31 10.65
C ASP A 280 31.96 14.99 12.13
N LEU A 281 32.43 13.80 12.54
CA LEU A 281 32.72 13.45 13.93
C LEU A 281 34.03 14.09 14.37
#